data_AF-A0A2S2R2J3-F1
#
_entry.id   AF-A0A2S2R2J3-F1
#
_cell.length_a   1.000
_cell.length_b   1.000
_cell.length_c   1.000
_cell.angle_alpha   90.00
_cell.angle_beta   90.00
_cell.angle_gamma   90.00
#
_symmetry.space_group_name_H-M   'P 1'
#
loop_
_entity.id
_entity.type
_entity.pdbx_description
1 polymer ?
#
loop_
_entity_poly.entity_id
_entity_poly.type
_entity_poly.pdbx_seq_one_letter_code
_entity_poly.pdbx_strand_id
1 'polypeptide(L)'
;CVCVCVCVCVCVCVFVCKSLEGQRIVDIKYLFDQIQNSRHEHFYFLFLNMVFQSECRKGYMSVFNFLCKMCNISSYFTSENIQYTNNYLSIDKAIVNGSLAIGTNFFVLKLISIVINYL
;
A
#
# COMPACT_ATOMS: atom_id res chain seq x y z
N CYS A 1 19.98 26.42 -34.75
CA CYS A 1 19.87 25.82 -33.41
C CYS A 1 18.57 25.03 -33.36
N VAL A 2 18.64 23.70 -33.41
CA VAL A 2 17.45 22.85 -33.33
C VAL A 2 17.09 22.70 -31.86
N CYS A 3 15.95 23.23 -31.46
CA CYS A 3 15.43 23.05 -30.10
C CYS A 3 14.78 21.67 -30.03
N VAL A 4 15.47 20.72 -29.38
CA VAL A 4 14.93 19.39 -29.08
C VAL A 4 14.16 19.49 -27.76
N CYS A 5 12.84 19.33 -27.82
CA CYS A 5 11.99 19.27 -26.63
C CYS A 5 12.16 17.90 -25.97
N VAL A 6 12.88 17.85 -24.84
CA VAL A 6 12.93 16.64 -24.00
C VAL A 6 11.66 16.60 -23.15
N CYS A 7 10.79 15.64 -23.44
CA CYS A 7 9.58 15.38 -22.67
C CYS A 7 9.99 14.80 -21.30
N VAL A 8 10.17 15.65 -20.29
CA VAL A 8 10.32 15.16 -18.91
C VAL A 8 8.94 14.72 -18.44
N CYS A 9 8.68 13.42 -18.48
CA CYS A 9 7.51 12.81 -17.87
C CYS A 9 7.63 12.97 -16.35
N VAL A 10 7.15 14.10 -15.82
CA VAL A 10 6.98 14.26 -14.37
C VAL A 10 5.84 13.34 -13.96
N CYS A 11 6.18 12.14 -13.50
CA CYS A 11 5.24 11.24 -12.85
C CYS A 11 4.80 11.91 -11.55
N VAL A 12 3.71 12.66 -11.58
CA VAL A 12 3.06 13.14 -10.36
C VAL A 12 2.46 11.92 -9.68
N CYS A 13 3.18 11.34 -8.73
CA CYS A 13 2.65 10.36 -7.80
C CYS A 13 1.62 11.09 -6.94
N VAL A 14 0.34 11.02 -7.32
CA VAL A 14 -0.76 11.55 -6.51
C VAL A 14 -0.86 10.66 -5.27
N PHE A 15 -0.26 11.10 -4.16
CA PHE A 15 -0.43 10.47 -2.87
C PHE A 15 -1.78 10.87 -2.28
N VAL A 16 -2.72 9.94 -2.30
CA VAL A 16 -4.02 10.13 -1.66
C VAL A 16 -3.92 9.65 -0.21
N CYS A 17 -3.78 10.59 0.72
CA CYS A 17 -3.86 10.34 2.15
C CYS A 17 -5.31 10.53 2.61
N LYS A 18 -6.02 9.44 2.91
CA LYS A 18 -7.45 9.46 3.29
C LYS A 18 -7.68 8.87 4.69
N SER A 19 -8.87 9.13 5.23
CA SER A 19 -9.46 8.39 6.34
C SER A 19 -9.53 6.88 6.01
N LEU A 20 -9.54 6.05 7.07
CA LEU A 20 -9.73 4.59 6.96
C LEU A 20 -11.14 4.29 6.44
N GLU A 21 -11.28 4.25 5.12
CA GLU A 21 -12.55 3.98 4.41
C GLU A 21 -12.34 2.94 3.31
N GLY A 22 -13.27 1.99 3.22
CA GLY A 22 -13.28 0.86 2.27
C GLY A 22 -12.63 -0.42 2.82
N GLN A 23 -12.68 -1.50 2.05
CA GLN A 23 -11.97 -2.75 2.30
C GLN A 23 -10.59 -2.74 1.64
N ARG A 24 -9.66 -3.48 2.25
CA ARG A 24 -8.27 -3.63 1.81
C ARG A 24 -7.94 -5.10 1.71
N ILE A 25 -7.27 -5.48 0.63
CA ILE A 25 -6.59 -6.77 0.57
C ILE A 25 -5.27 -6.62 1.32
N VAL A 26 -5.12 -7.37 2.40
CA VAL A 26 -3.96 -7.31 3.30
C VAL A 26 -3.46 -8.72 3.53
N ASP A 27 -2.15 -8.91 3.46
CA ASP A 27 -1.53 -10.13 3.98
C ASP A 27 -1.54 -10.07 5.51
N ILE A 28 -2.50 -10.79 6.09
CA ILE A 28 -2.76 -10.82 7.53
C ILE A 28 -1.52 -11.26 8.31
N LYS A 29 -0.80 -12.28 7.81
CA LYS A 29 0.39 -12.81 8.50
C LYS A 29 1.48 -11.75 8.53
N TYR A 30 1.77 -11.16 7.38
CA TYR A 30 2.78 -10.12 7.27
C TYR A 30 2.44 -8.90 8.13
N LEU A 31 1.18 -8.46 8.13
CA LEU A 31 0.74 -7.33 8.94
C LEU A 31 0.94 -7.60 10.44
N PHE A 32 0.52 -8.78 10.93
CA PHE A 32 0.72 -9.13 12.34
C PHE A 32 2.19 -9.29 12.70
N ASP A 33 3.03 -9.83 11.81
CA ASP A 33 4.48 -9.91 12.01
C ASP A 33 5.09 -8.51 12.14
N GLN A 34 4.69 -7.56 11.29
CA GLN A 34 5.14 -6.16 11.43
C GLN A 34 4.68 -5.56 12.76
N ILE A 35 3.42 -5.78 13.16
CA ILE A 35 2.89 -5.28 14.45
C ILE A 35 3.68 -5.86 15.62
N GLN A 36 3.98 -7.16 15.60
CA GLN A 36 4.77 -7.82 16.64
C GLN A 36 6.21 -7.29 16.69
N ASN A 37 6.81 -7.00 15.54
CA ASN A 37 8.18 -6.49 15.43
C ASN A 37 8.29 -4.97 15.69
N SER A 38 7.17 -4.24 15.69
CA SER A 38 7.15 -2.80 15.99
C SER A 38 7.40 -2.44 17.47
N ARG A 39 7.76 -3.41 18.31
CA ARG A 39 8.07 -3.20 19.73
C ARG A 39 9.35 -2.38 19.87
N HIS A 40 9.25 -1.23 20.52
CA HIS A 40 10.40 -0.37 20.80
C HIS A 40 11.24 -0.96 21.95
N GLU A 41 12.56 -1.00 21.76
CA GLU A 41 13.52 -1.70 22.63
C GLU A 41 13.47 -1.29 24.11
N HIS A 42 13.04 -0.06 24.41
CA HIS A 42 13.26 0.51 25.74
C HIS A 42 12.15 0.20 26.76
N PHE A 43 10.93 -0.15 26.33
CA PHE A 43 9.79 -0.24 27.26
C PHE A 43 8.66 -1.20 26.87
N TYR A 44 8.82 -2.04 25.85
CA TYR A 44 7.77 -2.95 25.40
C TYR A 44 6.41 -2.26 25.22
N PHE A 45 6.40 -1.03 24.70
CA PHE A 45 5.14 -0.34 24.45
C PHE A 45 4.34 -1.13 23.43
N LEU A 46 3.15 -1.59 23.83
CA LEU A 46 2.25 -2.31 22.94
C LEU A 46 1.71 -1.38 21.86
N PHE A 47 1.41 -1.97 20.71
CA PHE A 47 0.66 -1.34 19.60
C PHE A 47 -0.61 -0.60 20.04
N LEU A 48 -1.21 -1.00 21.18
CA LEU A 48 -2.36 -0.32 21.80
C LEU A 48 -2.14 1.19 22.07
N ASN A 49 -0.89 1.62 22.23
CA ASN A 49 -0.55 3.04 22.46
C ASN A 49 -0.25 3.80 21.16
N MET A 50 -0.41 3.17 20.01
CA MET A 50 -0.26 3.80 18.71
C MET A 50 -1.57 4.45 18.25
N VAL A 51 -1.46 5.63 17.67
CA VAL A 51 -2.58 6.38 17.07
C VAL A 51 -2.41 6.32 15.58
N PHE A 52 -3.45 5.90 14.88
CA PHE A 52 -3.50 6.01 13.43
C PHE A 52 -3.45 7.48 13.01
N GLN A 53 -2.47 7.84 12.17
CA GLN A 53 -2.33 9.21 11.67
C GLN A 53 -2.87 9.33 10.26
N SER A 54 -2.46 8.43 9.37
CA SER A 54 -2.85 8.47 7.96
C SER A 54 -2.60 7.16 7.25
N GLU A 55 -3.32 6.96 6.15
CA GLU A 55 -3.12 5.86 5.23
C GLU A 55 -2.74 6.43 3.87
N CYS A 56 -1.61 6.00 3.31
CA CYS A 56 -1.15 6.35 1.97
C CYS A 56 -1.41 5.20 1.00
N ARG A 57 -2.14 5.47 -0.08
CA ARG A 57 -2.47 4.49 -1.12
C ARG A 57 -1.44 4.51 -2.25
N LYS A 58 -0.91 3.35 -2.64
CA LYS A 58 -0.04 3.13 -3.80
C LYS A 58 -0.58 1.95 -4.61
N GLY A 59 -1.49 2.19 -5.55
CA GLY A 59 -2.20 1.10 -6.23
C GLY A 59 -3.15 0.39 -5.26
N TYR A 60 -3.13 -0.95 -5.21
CA TYR A 60 -3.82 -1.72 -4.17
C TYR A 60 -3.01 -1.84 -2.87
N MET A 61 -1.74 -1.42 -2.87
CA MET A 61 -0.94 -1.39 -1.65
C MET A 61 -1.32 -0.20 -0.76
N SER A 62 -1.52 -0.47 0.53
CA SER A 62 -1.76 0.57 1.53
C SER A 62 -0.60 0.63 2.52
N VAL A 63 -0.14 1.84 2.79
CA VAL A 63 0.87 2.14 3.80
C VAL A 63 0.20 2.87 4.94
N PHE A 64 0.17 2.24 6.11
CA PHE A 64 -0.44 2.79 7.30
C PHE A 64 0.63 3.47 8.15
N ASN A 65 0.40 4.73 8.49
CA ASN A 65 1.27 5.49 9.37
C ASN A 65 0.63 5.60 10.75
N PHE A 66 1.39 5.19 11.76
CA PHE A 66 0.99 5.22 13.15
C PHE A 66 1.98 6.04 13.96
N LEU A 67 1.46 6.86 14.86
CA LEU A 67 2.26 7.63 15.80
C LEU A 67 2.14 6.99 17.19
N CYS A 68 3.26 6.56 17.77
CA CYS A 68 3.27 6.09 19.15
C CYS A 68 3.10 7.27 20.12
N LYS A 69 2.05 7.26 20.96
CA LYS A 69 1.81 8.31 21.98
C LYS A 69 2.93 8.42 23.01
N MET A 70 3.60 7.30 23.32
CA MET A 70 4.61 7.24 24.38
C MET A 70 6.01 7.58 23.88
N CYS A 71 6.36 7.13 22.67
CA CYS A 71 7.69 7.36 22.10
C CYS A 71 7.75 8.56 21.15
N ASN A 72 6.59 9.04 20.68
CA ASN A 72 6.47 10.01 19.60
C ASN A 72 7.18 9.59 18.29
N ILE A 73 7.40 8.29 18.12
CA ILE A 73 8.00 7.69 16.92
C ILE A 73 6.87 7.32 15.96
N SER A 74 7.04 7.67 14.67
CA SER A 74 6.16 7.23 13.59
C SER A 74 6.60 5.85 13.08
N SER A 75 5.71 4.86 13.14
CA SER A 75 5.90 3.53 12.56
C SER A 75 5.05 3.39 11.28
N TYR A 76 5.65 2.79 10.26
CA TYR A 76 5.00 2.54 8.98
C TYR A 76 4.77 1.05 8.82
N PHE A 77 3.53 0.67 8.51
CA PHE A 77 3.12 -0.70 8.21
C PHE A 77 2.65 -0.76 6.76
N THR A 78 2.90 -1.87 6.08
CA THR A 78 2.52 -2.05 4.68
C THR A 78 1.59 -3.24 4.54
N SER A 79 0.59 -3.13 3.65
CA SER A 79 -0.41 -4.19 3.44
C SER A 79 0.17 -5.46 2.82
N GLU A 80 1.27 -5.34 2.08
CA GLU A 80 2.00 -6.44 1.46
C GLU A 80 3.51 -6.21 1.58
N ASN A 81 4.27 -7.29 1.42
CA ASN A 81 5.72 -7.27 1.52
C ASN A 81 6.36 -6.95 0.16
N ILE A 82 6.94 -5.76 0.04
CA ILE A 82 7.59 -5.26 -1.19
C ILE A 82 8.88 -6.04 -1.50
N GLN A 83 9.53 -6.62 -0.49
CA GLN A 83 10.81 -7.33 -0.64
C GLN A 83 10.64 -8.81 -1.03
N TYR A 84 9.43 -9.37 -0.94
CA TYR A 84 9.10 -10.75 -1.30
C TYR A 84 8.57 -10.91 -2.73
N THR A 85 8.87 -9.96 -3.63
CA THR A 85 8.53 -10.06 -5.06
C THR A 85 9.21 -11.22 -5.80
N ASN A 86 10.11 -11.97 -5.16
CA ASN A 86 10.78 -13.11 -5.78
C ASN A 86 9.93 -14.39 -5.82
N ASN A 87 8.99 -14.60 -4.87
CA ASN A 87 8.23 -15.86 -4.81
C ASN A 87 6.73 -15.71 -5.14
N TYR A 88 6.15 -14.53 -4.95
CA TYR A 88 4.72 -14.29 -5.21
C TYR A 88 4.52 -13.01 -6.01
N LEU A 89 3.47 -13.00 -6.84
CA LEU A 89 3.03 -11.78 -7.51
C LEU A 89 2.40 -10.81 -6.50
N SER A 90 2.76 -9.53 -6.60
CA SER A 90 2.03 -8.47 -5.89
C SER A 90 0.57 -8.42 -6.34
N ILE A 91 -0.31 -7.90 -5.48
CA ILE A 91 -1.76 -7.86 -5.73
C ILE A 91 -2.06 -7.12 -7.05
N ASP A 92 -1.42 -5.97 -7.26
CA ASP A 92 -1.48 -5.20 -8.51
C ASP A 92 -1.18 -6.08 -9.74
N LYS A 93 -0.08 -6.85 -9.66
CA LYS A 93 0.38 -7.69 -10.77
C LYS A 93 -0.53 -8.90 -10.96
N ALA A 94 -1.06 -9.47 -9.89
CA ALA A 94 -1.95 -10.63 -9.93
C ALA A 94 -3.27 -10.28 -10.63
N ILE A 95 -3.84 -9.11 -10.33
CA ILE A 95 -5.08 -8.64 -10.97
C ILE A 95 -4.87 -8.39 -12.46
N VAL A 96 -3.76 -7.75 -12.83
CA VAL A 96 -3.41 -7.49 -14.24
C VAL A 96 -3.17 -8.80 -14.99
N ASN A 97 -2.40 -9.73 -14.42
CA ASN A 97 -2.11 -11.00 -15.06
C ASN A 97 -3.33 -11.91 -15.15
N GLY A 98 -4.18 -11.96 -14.12
CA GLY A 98 -5.43 -12.71 -14.17
C GLY A 98 -6.37 -12.17 -15.26
N SER A 99 -6.47 -10.84 -15.36
CA SER A 99 -7.29 -10.20 -16.39
C SER A 99 -6.75 -10.42 -17.80
N LEU A 100 -5.42 -10.43 -17.97
CA LEU A 100 -4.75 -10.75 -19.23
C LEU A 100 -4.98 -12.22 -19.62
N ALA A 101 -4.88 -13.15 -18.67
CA ALA A 101 -5.11 -14.57 -18.91
C ALA A 101 -6.55 -14.89 -19.33
N ILE A 102 -7.53 -14.15 -18.81
CA ILE A 102 -8.94 -14.28 -19.19
C ILE A 102 -9.22 -13.60 -20.56
N GLY A 103 -8.29 -12.79 -21.07
CA GLY A 103 -8.49 -12.03 -22.31
C GLY A 103 -9.47 -10.87 -22.14
N THR A 104 -9.55 -10.30 -20.94
CA THR A 104 -10.46 -9.18 -20.67
C THR A 104 -9.94 -7.85 -21.21
N ASN A 105 -10.87 -6.98 -21.64
CA ASN A 105 -10.54 -5.64 -22.10
C ASN A 105 -10.19 -4.71 -20.93
N PHE A 106 -9.38 -3.67 -21.21
CA PHE A 106 -8.96 -2.64 -20.24
C PHE A 106 -10.12 -2.01 -19.44
N PHE A 107 -11.29 -1.90 -20.06
CA PHE A 107 -12.50 -1.40 -19.39
C PHE A 107 -12.94 -2.27 -18.21
N VAL A 108 -12.91 -3.60 -18.38
CA VAL A 108 -13.29 -4.57 -17.35
C VAL A 108 -12.29 -4.54 -16.19
N LEU A 109 -10.99 -4.45 -16.52
CA LEU A 109 -9.92 -4.22 -15.55
C LEU A 109 -10.17 -2.98 -14.68
N LYS A 110 -10.57 -1.88 -15.30
CA LYS A 110 -10.88 -0.63 -14.60
C LYS A 110 -12.10 -0.78 -13.68
N LEU A 111 -13.14 -1.50 -14.12
CA LEU A 111 -14.31 -1.79 -13.28
C LEU A 111 -13.94 -2.66 -12.09
N ILE A 112 -13.17 -3.74 -12.29
CA ILE A 112 -12.68 -4.60 -11.22
C ILE A 112 -11.85 -3.79 -10.22
N SER A 113 -10.99 -2.89 -10.70
CA SER A 113 -10.20 -2.00 -9.85
C SER A 113 -11.05 -1.08 -8.99
N ILE A 114 -12.11 -0.50 -9.56
CA ILE A 114 -13.05 0.34 -8.83
C ILE A 114 -13.77 -0.50 -7.77
N VAL A 115 -14.33 -1.66 -8.15
CA VAL A 115 -15.07 -2.54 -7.24
C VAL A 115 -14.19 -3.00 -6.09
N ILE A 116 -12.95 -3.43 -6.34
CA ILE A 116 -12.01 -3.86 -5.29
C ILE A 116 -11.63 -2.71 -4.35
N ASN A 117 -11.56 -1.47 -4.84
CA ASN A 117 -11.25 -0.30 -4.02
C ASN A 117 -12.47 0.29 -3.28
N TYR A 118 -13.69 -0.09 -3.66
CA TYR A 118 -14.95 0.39 -3.09
C TYR A 118 -15.70 -0.63 -2.24
N LEU A 119 -15.46 -1.93 -2.45
CA LEU A 119 -15.64 -2.93 -1.39
C LEU A 119 -14.84 -2.43 -0.20
#